data_AF-A0A166J555-F1
#
_entry.id   AF-A0A166J555-F1
#
_cell.length_a   1.000
_cell.length_b   1.000
_cell.length_c   1.000
_cell.angle_alpha   90.00
_cell.angle_beta   90.00
_cell.angle_gamma   90.00
#
_symmetry.space_group_name_H-M   'P 1'
#
loop_
_entity.id
_entity.type
_entity.pdbx_description
1 polymer ?
#
loop_
_entity_poly.entity_id
_entity_poly.type
_entity_poly.pdbx_seq_one_letter_code
_entity_poly.pdbx_strand_id
1 'polypeptide(L)'
;MLCWRCSAREVHGSRYVPAYQRLKDRRRSAPRASTQPRFLEALYLTQRRLSFKTPAVSRLPCADMSSSELADTAVYAALLKLQHVACGLYIWEWAMSLDYEFQYIFGKRQWKWTMCPYLLCRYCILGFVITLLIVINTQMSLDCPAWVRFQLLLPYLGTFMSSFLIVIRAIAIWSRHPAVVLLGAASLIAQLSALIHSVVVAKAIWDVDTHTCVLQNSIPASLPTLSGMFAVDALQLLVMLVGLYRWRNAHGSGVWKLLWKQGLLWLALAAAAELPTIIILTLNVDDALHQLLQTPEVIILALAATNMYRALADYSPADSRCRPPPPNAGHIELGVCRRTSSRAFRSISHSQAVKIEIRVEHEREFANAGS
;
A
#
# COMPACT_ATOMS: atom_id res chain seq x y z
N MET A 1 -40.92 -26.00 -5.54
CA MET A 1 -41.16 -26.93 -4.41
C MET A 1 -40.01 -27.92 -4.35
N LEU A 2 -39.10 -27.77 -3.39
CA LEU A 2 -38.23 -28.80 -2.84
C LEU A 2 -37.53 -28.15 -1.64
N CYS A 3 -38.03 -28.46 -0.45
CA CYS A 3 -37.70 -27.87 0.82
C CYS A 3 -36.66 -28.77 1.50
N TRP A 4 -35.43 -28.28 1.70
CA TRP A 4 -34.43 -28.97 2.53
C TRP A 4 -34.45 -28.38 3.94
N ARG A 5 -35.07 -29.13 4.85
CA ARG A 5 -34.89 -29.02 6.30
C ARG A 5 -33.45 -29.40 6.64
N CYS A 6 -32.75 -28.57 7.40
CA CYS A 6 -31.55 -28.99 8.12
C CYS A 6 -31.72 -28.70 9.61
N SER A 7 -31.83 -29.80 10.36
CA SER A 7 -31.93 -29.88 11.81
C SER A 7 -30.50 -29.90 12.39
N ALA A 8 -30.19 -29.01 13.33
CA ALA A 8 -28.94 -29.07 14.11
C ALA A 8 -29.29 -29.18 15.59
N ARG A 9 -28.83 -30.30 16.16
CA ARG A 9 -29.11 -30.84 17.49
C ARG A 9 -28.05 -30.32 18.47
N GLU A 10 -28.47 -29.82 19.62
CA GLU A 10 -27.60 -29.44 20.74
C GLU A 10 -26.91 -30.68 21.34
N VAL A 11 -25.60 -30.58 21.58
CA VAL A 11 -24.84 -31.55 22.38
C VAL A 11 -24.06 -30.77 23.45
N HIS A 12 -24.42 -31.04 24.70
CA HIS A 12 -23.79 -30.51 25.91
C HIS A 12 -22.56 -31.34 26.29
N GLY A 13 -21.48 -30.64 26.68
CA GLY A 13 -20.52 -31.08 27.70
C GLY A 13 -19.31 -31.90 27.25
N SER A 14 -18.10 -31.36 27.44
CA SER A 14 -17.30 -31.69 28.63
C SER A 14 -15.96 -30.95 28.67
N ARG A 15 -15.45 -30.81 29.90
CA ARG A 15 -14.28 -30.05 30.36
C ARG A 15 -12.97 -30.56 29.77
N TYR A 16 -12.10 -29.67 29.28
CA TYR A 16 -10.63 -29.85 29.30
C TYR A 16 -9.91 -28.49 29.29
N VAL A 17 -9.21 -28.20 30.39
CA VAL A 17 -8.17 -27.18 30.63
C VAL A 17 -7.15 -27.92 31.51
N PRO A 18 -5.80 -27.72 31.48
CA PRO A 18 -4.98 -26.66 30.86
C PRO A 18 -3.71 -27.13 30.10
N ALA A 19 -3.23 -26.37 29.12
CA ALA A 19 -1.82 -26.45 28.68
C ALA A 19 -1.27 -25.18 28.00
N TYR A 20 -1.87 -24.00 28.19
CA TYR A 20 -1.51 -22.78 27.43
C TYR A 20 -0.70 -21.72 28.20
N GLN A 21 -0.36 -21.96 29.47
CA GLN A 21 0.32 -20.97 30.30
C GLN A 21 1.86 -20.98 30.15
N ARG A 22 2.47 -21.97 29.48
CA ARG A 22 3.94 -22.16 29.45
C ARG A 22 4.67 -21.63 28.22
N LEU A 23 3.97 -21.06 27.23
CA LEU A 23 4.56 -20.44 26.03
C LEU A 23 4.56 -18.89 26.06
N LYS A 24 4.03 -18.27 27.13
CA LYS A 24 3.94 -16.82 27.25
C LYS A 24 5.25 -16.15 27.74
N ASP A 25 6.16 -16.91 28.34
CA ASP A 25 7.39 -16.35 28.93
C ASP A 25 8.65 -16.49 28.05
N ARG A 26 8.62 -17.22 26.93
CA ARG A 26 9.75 -17.28 25.99
C ARG A 26 9.76 -16.21 24.89
N ARG A 27 8.75 -15.32 24.83
CA ARG A 27 8.66 -14.23 23.85
C ARG A 27 9.26 -12.88 24.31
N ARG A 28 9.90 -12.81 25.47
CA ARG A 28 10.50 -11.56 25.97
C ARG A 28 11.96 -11.32 25.55
N SER A 29 12.60 -12.25 24.84
CA SER A 29 14.05 -12.21 24.61
C SER A 29 14.49 -12.33 23.15
N ALA A 30 13.61 -12.00 22.19
CA ALA A 30 13.98 -11.99 20.77
C ALA A 30 14.05 -10.53 20.25
N PRO A 31 15.15 -10.12 19.60
CA PRO A 31 15.27 -8.79 19.02
C PRO A 31 14.22 -8.60 17.92
N ARG A 32 13.46 -7.51 18.00
CA ARG A 32 12.55 -7.02 16.95
C ARG A 32 13.34 -6.78 15.67
N ALA A 33 13.36 -7.77 14.79
CA ALA A 33 13.84 -7.67 13.43
C ALA A 33 12.71 -8.07 12.48
N SER A 34 12.49 -7.24 11.46
CA SER A 34 11.56 -7.38 10.34
C SER A 34 10.05 -7.28 10.65
N THR A 35 9.51 -6.10 10.32
CA THR A 35 8.08 -5.81 10.29
C THR A 35 7.49 -6.17 8.92
N GLN A 36 7.57 -7.44 8.46
CA GLN A 36 6.68 -8.01 7.42
C GLN A 36 6.93 -9.53 7.35
N PRO A 37 5.90 -10.41 7.37
CA PRO A 37 4.62 -10.26 6.69
C PRO A 37 3.41 -10.42 7.62
N ARG A 38 3.00 -9.33 8.27
CA ARG A 38 1.66 -9.26 8.90
C ARG A 38 0.56 -8.92 7.90
N PHE A 39 0.88 -8.47 6.70
CA PHE A 39 -0.12 -8.08 5.69
C PHE A 39 -0.86 -9.28 5.08
N LEU A 40 -0.14 -10.35 4.73
CA LEU A 40 -0.74 -11.59 4.23
C LEU A 40 -1.48 -12.36 5.34
N GLU A 41 -0.93 -12.43 6.55
CA GLU A 41 -1.66 -12.99 7.69
C GLU A 41 -2.85 -12.12 8.10
N ALA A 42 -2.78 -10.79 8.01
CA ALA A 42 -3.92 -9.92 8.26
C ALA A 42 -4.97 -10.06 7.17
N LEU A 43 -4.61 -10.12 5.88
CA LEU A 43 -5.56 -10.42 4.80
C LEU A 43 -6.23 -11.78 5.03
N TYR A 44 -5.46 -12.82 5.34
CA TYR A 44 -5.96 -14.17 5.58
C TYR A 44 -6.82 -14.27 6.87
N LEU A 45 -6.43 -13.58 7.96
CA LEU A 45 -7.17 -13.59 9.23
C LEU A 45 -8.38 -12.64 9.22
N THR A 46 -8.34 -11.55 8.45
CA THR A 46 -9.48 -10.61 8.29
C THR A 46 -10.54 -11.23 7.39
N GLN A 47 -10.13 -11.94 6.33
CA GLN A 47 -11.02 -12.78 5.51
C GLN A 47 -11.69 -13.90 6.33
N ARG A 48 -11.04 -14.40 7.39
CA ARG A 48 -11.59 -15.45 8.28
C ARG A 48 -12.43 -14.94 9.46
N ARG A 49 -12.32 -13.65 9.84
CA ARG A 49 -13.07 -13.06 10.97
C ARG A 49 -14.28 -12.23 10.56
N LEU A 50 -14.40 -11.82 9.29
CA LEU A 50 -15.54 -11.05 8.79
C LEU A 50 -16.68 -11.95 8.30
N SER A 51 -17.18 -12.84 9.16
CA SER A 51 -18.61 -13.17 9.14
C SER A 51 -19.35 -12.03 9.86
N PHE A 52 -19.29 -10.84 9.26
CA PHE A 52 -20.01 -9.68 9.77
C PHE A 52 -21.47 -9.80 9.34
N LYS A 53 -22.36 -9.86 10.34
CA LYS A 53 -23.81 -9.94 10.17
C LYS A 53 -24.25 -8.66 9.46
N THR A 54 -24.51 -8.76 8.16
CA THR A 54 -24.96 -7.65 7.33
C THR A 54 -26.38 -7.24 7.77
N PRO A 55 -26.71 -5.93 7.79
CA PRO A 55 -28.10 -5.51 7.81
C PRO A 55 -28.78 -6.03 6.54
N ALA A 56 -30.01 -6.49 6.70
CA ALA A 56 -30.81 -7.07 5.63
C ALA A 56 -30.92 -6.06 4.47
N VAL A 57 -30.30 -6.39 3.34
CA VAL A 57 -30.64 -5.79 2.05
C VAL A 57 -32.12 -6.05 1.84
N SER A 58 -32.88 -4.97 1.78
CA SER A 58 -34.33 -4.95 1.57
C SER A 58 -34.70 -5.87 0.41
N ARG A 59 -35.67 -6.76 0.64
CA ARG A 59 -36.24 -7.62 -0.40
C ARG A 59 -36.79 -6.73 -1.52
N LEU A 60 -36.13 -6.71 -2.68
CA LEU A 60 -36.77 -6.28 -3.91
C LEU A 60 -37.87 -7.30 -4.27
N PRO A 61 -39.04 -6.85 -4.73
CA PRO A 61 -40.09 -7.75 -5.19
C PRO A 61 -39.61 -8.54 -6.40
N CYS A 62 -39.70 -9.87 -6.32
CA CYS A 62 -39.44 -10.78 -7.42
C CYS A 62 -40.52 -10.61 -8.49
N ALA A 63 -40.36 -9.63 -9.38
CA ALA A 63 -40.91 -9.69 -10.73
C ALA A 63 -39.92 -10.46 -11.61
N ASP A 64 -40.45 -11.24 -12.55
CA ASP A 64 -39.76 -12.23 -13.38
C ASP A 64 -38.41 -11.74 -13.93
N MET A 65 -37.30 -12.18 -13.30
CA MET A 65 -35.93 -11.81 -13.68
C MET A 65 -35.20 -13.07 -14.17
N SER A 66 -34.64 -13.00 -15.37
CA SER A 66 -34.06 -14.15 -16.09
C SER A 66 -32.83 -14.72 -15.36
N SER A 67 -32.49 -16.00 -15.62
CA SER A 67 -31.34 -16.66 -14.97
C SER A 67 -29.98 -15.99 -15.26
N SER A 68 -29.86 -15.26 -16.37
CA SER A 68 -28.70 -14.42 -16.69
C SER A 68 -28.62 -13.18 -15.80
N GLU A 69 -29.72 -12.45 -15.62
CA GLU A 69 -29.76 -11.24 -14.78
C GLU A 69 -29.53 -11.56 -13.29
N LEU A 70 -29.92 -12.75 -12.85
CA LEU A 70 -29.64 -13.26 -11.50
C LEU A 70 -28.15 -13.55 -11.26
N ALA A 71 -27.41 -13.99 -12.29
CA ALA A 71 -25.97 -14.17 -12.19
C ALA A 71 -25.25 -12.82 -12.11
N ASP A 72 -25.67 -11.86 -12.92
CA ASP A 72 -25.08 -10.51 -12.96
C ASP A 72 -25.28 -9.79 -11.62
N THR A 73 -26.50 -9.80 -11.08
CA THR A 73 -26.81 -9.20 -9.77
C THR A 73 -26.00 -9.79 -8.62
N ALA A 74 -25.71 -11.10 -8.64
CA ALA A 74 -24.86 -11.74 -7.64
C ALA A 74 -23.40 -11.26 -7.73
N VAL A 75 -22.87 -11.08 -8.95
CA VAL A 75 -21.52 -10.56 -9.18
C VAL A 75 -21.42 -9.11 -8.70
N TYR A 76 -22.37 -8.24 -9.05
CA TYR A 76 -22.41 -6.85 -8.59
C TYR A 76 -22.45 -6.75 -7.06
N ALA A 77 -23.28 -7.57 -6.41
CA ALA A 77 -23.35 -7.59 -4.95
C ALA A 77 -22.03 -8.05 -4.30
N ALA A 78 -21.33 -9.01 -4.92
CA ALA A 78 -20.01 -9.44 -4.45
C ALA A 78 -18.95 -8.34 -4.59
N LEU A 79 -18.96 -7.60 -5.70
CA LEU A 79 -18.04 -6.49 -5.95
C LEU A 79 -18.28 -5.33 -5.00
N LEU A 80 -19.55 -4.96 -4.76
CA LEU A 80 -19.88 -3.93 -3.77
C LEU A 80 -19.37 -4.31 -2.38
N LYS A 81 -19.54 -5.57 -1.95
CA LYS A 81 -18.99 -6.04 -0.68
C LYS A 81 -17.47 -5.99 -0.65
N LEU A 82 -16.81 -6.41 -1.72
CA LEU A 82 -15.36 -6.34 -1.86
C LEU A 82 -14.87 -4.89 -1.76
N GLN A 83 -15.56 -3.95 -2.40
CA GLN A 83 -15.26 -2.54 -2.36
C GLN A 83 -15.33 -1.96 -0.94
N HIS A 84 -16.37 -2.29 -0.15
CA HIS A 84 -16.45 -1.89 1.26
C HIS A 84 -15.28 -2.43 2.09
N VAL A 85 -14.93 -3.70 1.88
CA VAL A 85 -13.80 -4.31 2.58
C VAL A 85 -12.49 -3.63 2.19
N ALA A 86 -12.30 -3.29 0.91
CA ALA A 86 -11.14 -2.55 0.43
C ALA A 86 -11.06 -1.14 1.03
N CYS A 87 -12.18 -0.42 1.10
CA CYS A 87 -12.26 0.89 1.76
C CYS A 87 -11.89 0.81 3.25
N GLY A 88 -12.45 -0.15 3.98
CA GLY A 88 -12.13 -0.36 5.40
C GLY A 88 -10.67 -0.73 5.61
N LEU A 89 -10.12 -1.60 4.76
CA LEU A 89 -8.71 -1.97 4.80
C LEU A 89 -7.79 -0.77 4.52
N TYR A 90 -8.16 0.09 3.57
CA TYR A 90 -7.40 1.30 3.26
C TYR A 90 -7.40 2.27 4.44
N ILE A 91 -8.57 2.54 5.04
CA ILE A 91 -8.67 3.40 6.23
C ILE A 91 -7.83 2.84 7.39
N TRP A 92 -7.87 1.52 7.58
CA TRP A 92 -7.05 0.84 8.59
C TRP A 92 -5.55 1.04 8.35
N GLU A 93 -5.06 0.82 7.12
CA GLU A 93 -3.65 1.08 6.81
C GLU A 93 -3.34 2.55 7.08
N TRP A 94 -4.14 3.46 6.51
CA TRP A 94 -3.93 4.89 6.61
C TRP A 94 -3.78 5.35 8.07
N ALA A 95 -4.65 4.87 8.95
CA ALA A 95 -4.59 5.15 10.39
C ALA A 95 -3.31 4.61 11.04
N MET A 96 -2.90 3.39 10.69
CA MET A 96 -1.67 2.76 11.21
C MET A 96 -0.39 3.44 10.72
N SER A 97 -0.44 4.16 9.61
CA SER A 97 0.71 4.84 9.00
C SER A 97 0.81 6.33 9.38
N LEU A 98 -0.18 6.89 10.08
CA LEU A 98 -0.14 8.26 10.58
C LEU A 98 1.05 8.57 11.48
N ASP A 99 1.49 7.59 12.29
CA ASP A 99 2.66 7.72 13.16
C ASP A 99 3.93 8.12 12.38
N TYR A 100 4.04 7.68 11.13
CA TYR A 100 5.15 8.02 10.26
C TYR A 100 5.06 9.48 9.80
N GLU A 101 3.87 9.95 9.41
CA GLU A 101 3.63 11.30 8.89
C GLU A 101 3.76 12.36 9.99
N PHE A 102 3.25 12.07 11.18
CA PHE A 102 3.41 12.95 12.34
C PHE A 102 4.89 13.19 12.69
N GLN A 103 5.78 12.21 12.48
CA GLN A 103 7.21 12.43 12.72
C GLN A 103 7.81 13.48 11.77
N TYR A 104 7.30 13.63 10.55
CA TYR A 104 7.72 14.68 9.61
C TYR A 104 7.10 16.03 9.96
N ILE A 105 5.81 16.06 10.29
CA ILE A 105 5.09 17.29 10.64
C ILE A 105 5.66 17.90 11.93
N PHE A 106 5.93 17.08 12.95
CA PHE A 106 6.54 17.52 14.21
C PHE A 106 8.07 17.71 14.13
N GLY A 107 8.65 17.75 12.93
CA GLY A 107 10.05 18.14 12.71
C GLY A 107 11.10 17.14 13.20
N LYS A 108 10.75 15.87 13.45
CA LYS A 108 11.73 14.85 13.85
C LYS A 108 12.58 14.35 12.68
N ARG A 109 12.15 14.58 11.44
CA ARG A 109 12.86 14.20 10.20
C ARG A 109 12.90 15.38 9.20
N GLN A 110 13.94 15.43 8.37
CA GLN A 110 14.09 16.48 7.36
C GLN A 110 13.05 16.36 6.24
N TRP A 111 12.47 17.50 5.85
CA TRP A 111 11.51 17.58 4.76
C TRP A 111 12.19 17.29 3.41
N LYS A 112 11.66 16.34 2.65
CA LYS A 112 12.11 16.03 1.28
C LYS A 112 11.02 16.45 0.31
N TRP A 113 11.39 16.98 -0.85
CA TRP A 113 10.42 17.40 -1.86
C TRP A 113 9.51 16.24 -2.34
N THR A 114 10.01 15.01 -2.35
CA THR A 114 9.22 13.81 -2.67
C THR A 114 8.16 13.46 -1.62
N MET A 115 8.15 14.11 -0.46
CA MET A 115 7.11 13.95 0.56
C MET A 115 5.79 14.60 0.14
N CYS A 116 5.83 15.70 -0.62
CA CYS A 116 4.63 16.37 -1.11
C CYS A 116 3.73 15.45 -1.96
N PRO A 117 4.21 14.80 -3.04
CA PRO A 117 3.39 13.88 -3.82
C PRO A 117 2.95 12.66 -3.01
N TYR A 118 3.76 12.20 -2.04
CA TYR A 118 3.39 11.12 -1.13
C TYR A 118 2.17 11.48 -0.25
N LEU A 119 2.21 12.65 0.40
CA LEU A 119 1.10 13.12 1.23
C LEU A 119 -0.14 13.35 0.36
N LEU A 120 0.02 14.05 -0.77
CA LEU A 120 -1.09 14.36 -1.65
C LEU A 120 -1.77 13.09 -2.18
N CYS A 121 -1.01 12.08 -2.61
CA CYS A 121 -1.54 10.77 -2.98
C CYS A 121 -2.42 10.18 -1.86
N ARG A 122 -1.90 10.10 -0.63
CA ARG A 122 -2.62 9.50 0.51
C ARG A 122 -3.90 10.25 0.86
N TYR A 123 -3.85 11.57 0.93
CA TYR A 123 -5.02 12.38 1.29
C TYR A 123 -6.07 12.42 0.17
N CYS A 124 -5.65 12.43 -1.10
CA CYS A 124 -6.58 12.33 -2.23
C CYS A 124 -7.33 11.00 -2.23
N ILE A 125 -6.64 9.87 -2.06
CA ILE A 125 -7.30 8.56 -1.99
C ILE A 125 -8.15 8.42 -0.72
N LEU A 126 -7.73 8.98 0.42
CA LEU A 126 -8.57 9.03 1.61
C LEU A 126 -9.85 9.82 1.36
N GLY A 127 -9.74 11.00 0.75
CA GLY A 127 -10.89 11.81 0.35
C GLY A 127 -11.83 11.01 -0.55
N PHE A 128 -11.30 10.33 -1.57
CA PHE A 128 -12.08 9.45 -2.45
C PHE A 128 -12.80 8.34 -1.69
N VAL A 129 -12.13 7.65 -0.77
CA VAL A 129 -12.75 6.58 0.04
C VAL A 129 -13.85 7.13 0.95
N ILE A 130 -13.65 8.30 1.57
CA ILE A 130 -14.67 8.95 2.41
C ILE A 130 -15.89 9.34 1.56
N THR A 131 -15.67 9.99 0.43
CA THR A 131 -16.71 10.38 -0.54
C THR A 131 -17.50 9.15 -0.99
N LEU A 132 -16.81 8.06 -1.34
CA LEU A 132 -17.44 6.80 -1.70
C LEU A 132 -18.32 6.21 -0.58
N LEU A 133 -17.83 6.21 0.67
CA LEU A 133 -18.61 5.72 1.82
C LEU A 133 -19.85 6.56 2.11
N ILE A 134 -19.75 7.89 1.92
CA ILE A 134 -20.89 8.81 2.09
C ILE A 134 -22.00 8.46 1.09
N VAL A 135 -21.67 8.25 -0.20
CA VAL A 135 -22.65 7.88 -1.23
C VAL A 135 -23.35 6.57 -0.91
N ILE A 136 -22.62 5.59 -0.40
CA ILE A 136 -23.22 4.28 -0.13
C ILE A 136 -24.10 4.33 1.12
N ASN A 137 -23.78 5.18 2.10
CA ASN A 137 -24.49 5.22 3.38
C ASN A 137 -25.62 6.27 3.44
N THR A 138 -25.62 7.26 2.55
CA THR A 138 -26.43 8.47 2.72
C THR A 138 -27.25 8.78 1.47
N GLN A 139 -28.56 8.94 1.64
CA GLN A 139 -29.49 9.42 0.60
C GLN A 139 -29.74 10.94 0.67
N MET A 140 -28.71 11.73 1.02
CA MET A 140 -28.86 13.18 1.10
C MET A 140 -28.80 13.80 -0.31
N SER A 141 -29.60 14.86 -0.54
CA SER A 141 -29.56 15.67 -1.75
C SER A 141 -28.27 16.48 -1.79
N LEU A 142 -27.21 15.89 -2.35
CA LEU A 142 -25.95 16.57 -2.64
C LEU A 142 -26.05 17.28 -4.00
N ASP A 143 -25.31 18.38 -4.16
CA ASP A 143 -25.12 19.02 -5.46
C ASP A 143 -24.45 18.02 -6.43
N CYS A 144 -25.27 17.31 -7.20
CA CYS A 144 -24.89 16.27 -8.15
C CYS A 144 -23.65 16.63 -9.02
N PRO A 145 -23.59 17.80 -9.69
CA PRO A 145 -22.43 18.13 -10.53
C PRO A 145 -21.14 18.39 -9.72
N ALA A 146 -21.24 18.96 -8.51
CA ALA A 146 -20.06 19.18 -7.68
C ALA A 146 -19.51 17.85 -7.16
N TRP A 147 -20.41 16.99 -6.69
CA TRP A 147 -20.08 15.67 -6.17
C TRP A 147 -19.35 14.79 -7.18
N VAL A 148 -19.91 14.66 -8.39
CA VAL A 148 -19.31 13.81 -9.44
C VAL A 148 -17.92 14.31 -9.82
N ARG A 149 -17.71 15.64 -9.88
CA ARG A 149 -16.38 16.21 -10.12
C ARG A 149 -15.39 15.87 -9.02
N PHE A 150 -15.78 15.93 -7.75
CA PHE A 150 -14.91 15.51 -6.63
C PHE A 150 -14.61 14.01 -6.67
N GLN A 151 -15.62 13.18 -6.93
CA GLN A 151 -15.49 11.74 -7.03
C GLN A 151 -14.56 11.33 -8.17
N LEU A 152 -14.48 12.13 -9.23
CA LEU A 152 -13.58 11.93 -10.35
C LEU A 152 -12.17 12.47 -10.05
N LEU A 153 -12.09 13.72 -9.56
CA LEU A 153 -10.84 14.43 -9.32
C LEU A 153 -9.95 13.73 -8.29
N LEU A 154 -10.52 13.30 -7.17
CA LEU A 154 -9.76 12.73 -6.05
C LEU A 154 -8.98 11.44 -6.42
N PRO A 155 -9.59 10.40 -7.02
CA PRO A 155 -8.87 9.19 -7.40
C PRO A 155 -7.89 9.44 -8.54
N TYR A 156 -8.22 10.28 -9.53
CA TYR A 156 -7.28 10.61 -10.61
C TYR A 156 -6.07 11.40 -10.10
N LEU A 157 -6.27 12.36 -9.21
CA LEU A 157 -5.17 13.11 -8.61
C LEU A 157 -4.30 12.21 -7.73
N GLY A 158 -4.91 11.30 -6.97
CA GLY A 158 -4.20 10.31 -6.16
C GLY A 158 -3.37 9.35 -7.01
N THR A 159 -3.93 8.89 -8.13
CA THR A 159 -3.26 8.02 -9.12
C THR A 159 -2.10 8.74 -9.80
N PHE A 160 -2.32 9.97 -10.29
CA PHE A 160 -1.27 10.80 -10.87
C PHE A 160 -0.07 11.01 -9.92
N MET A 161 -0.35 11.27 -8.64
CA MET A 161 0.71 11.40 -7.63
C MET A 161 1.41 10.07 -7.31
N SER A 162 0.68 8.95 -7.37
CA SER A 162 1.25 7.60 -7.27
C SER A 162 2.20 7.31 -8.43
N SER A 163 1.76 7.57 -9.66
CA SER A 163 2.54 7.40 -10.89
C SER A 163 3.78 8.30 -10.89
N PHE A 164 3.68 9.53 -10.36
CA PHE A 164 4.84 10.40 -10.14
C PHE A 164 5.92 9.77 -9.23
N LEU A 165 5.51 9.14 -8.12
CA LEU A 165 6.43 8.43 -7.22
C LEU A 165 7.07 7.21 -7.89
N ILE A 166 6.32 6.48 -8.72
CA ILE A 166 6.81 5.33 -9.48
C ILE A 166 7.84 5.78 -10.53
N VAL A 167 7.56 6.85 -11.29
CA VAL A 167 8.46 7.38 -12.32
C VAL A 167 9.78 7.85 -11.72
N ILE A 168 9.77 8.58 -10.60
CA ILE A 168 11.01 9.01 -9.92
C ILE A 168 11.91 7.80 -9.61
N ARG A 169 11.30 6.69 -9.19
CA ARG A 169 12.02 5.47 -8.85
C ARG A 169 12.54 4.75 -10.06
N ALA A 170 11.73 4.65 -11.11
CA ALA A 170 12.18 4.10 -12.38
C ALA A 170 13.42 4.88 -12.88
N ILE A 171 13.38 6.22 -12.86
CA ILE A 171 14.51 7.06 -13.26
C ILE A 171 15.76 6.77 -12.40
N ALA A 172 15.60 6.57 -11.09
CA ALA A 172 16.70 6.23 -10.20
C ALA A 172 17.30 4.84 -10.49
N ILE A 173 16.46 3.84 -10.77
CA ILE A 173 16.90 2.46 -11.11
C ILE A 173 17.65 2.44 -12.44
N TRP A 174 17.17 3.20 -13.43
CA TRP A 174 17.76 3.27 -14.76
C TRP A 174 18.93 4.24 -14.87
N SER A 175 19.53 4.64 -13.74
CA SER A 175 20.69 5.55 -13.70
C SER A 175 20.50 6.82 -14.57
N ARG A 176 19.28 7.37 -14.60
CA ARG A 176 18.89 8.53 -15.42
C ARG A 176 19.08 8.36 -16.94
N HIS A 177 18.91 7.15 -17.47
CA HIS A 177 18.92 6.94 -18.91
C HIS A 177 17.87 7.84 -19.60
N PRO A 178 18.25 8.64 -20.62
CA PRO A 178 17.40 9.70 -21.17
C PRO A 178 16.08 9.17 -21.74
N ALA A 179 16.08 7.97 -22.32
CA ALA A 179 14.85 7.35 -22.84
C ALA A 179 13.79 7.09 -21.75
N VAL A 180 14.23 6.67 -20.54
CA VAL A 180 13.30 6.40 -19.42
C VAL A 180 12.80 7.70 -18.81
N VAL A 181 13.66 8.72 -18.75
CA VAL A 181 13.27 10.07 -18.30
C VAL A 181 12.24 10.65 -19.27
N LEU A 182 12.48 10.57 -20.57
CA LEU A 182 11.56 11.05 -21.60
C LEU A 182 10.22 10.30 -21.55
N LEU A 183 10.25 8.98 -21.46
CA LEU A 183 9.05 8.15 -21.35
C LEU A 183 8.26 8.45 -20.05
N GLY A 184 8.96 8.60 -18.93
CA GLY A 184 8.36 8.97 -17.65
C GLY A 184 7.73 10.36 -17.66
N ALA A 185 8.40 11.34 -18.27
CA ALA A 185 7.86 12.70 -18.41
C ALA A 185 6.64 12.72 -19.35
N ALA A 186 6.72 12.04 -20.50
CA ALA A 186 5.62 11.96 -21.47
C ALA A 186 4.39 11.28 -20.86
N SER A 187 4.57 10.19 -20.11
CA SER A 187 3.47 9.50 -19.43
C SER A 187 2.80 10.36 -18.35
N LEU A 188 3.56 11.13 -17.57
CA LEU A 188 2.99 12.05 -16.58
C LEU A 188 2.20 13.19 -17.23
N ILE A 189 2.68 13.74 -18.36
CA ILE A 189 1.95 14.75 -19.12
C ILE A 189 0.64 14.17 -19.68
N ALA A 190 0.68 12.93 -20.18
CA ALA A 190 -0.51 12.24 -20.68
C ALA A 190 -1.54 11.96 -19.57
N GLN A 191 -1.11 11.56 -18.37
CA GLN A 191 -2.01 11.38 -17.24
C GLN A 191 -2.60 12.72 -16.77
N LEU A 192 -1.79 13.78 -16.75
CA LEU A 192 -2.27 15.11 -16.37
C LEU A 192 -3.30 15.65 -17.37
N SER A 193 -3.07 15.48 -18.68
CA SER A 193 -4.02 15.90 -19.70
C SER A 193 -5.32 15.11 -19.62
N ALA A 194 -5.24 13.79 -19.39
CA ALA A 194 -6.40 12.94 -19.19
C ALA A 194 -7.18 13.30 -17.92
N LEU A 195 -6.50 13.66 -16.83
CA LEU A 195 -7.13 14.16 -15.60
C LEU A 195 -7.92 15.45 -15.88
N ILE A 196 -7.29 16.43 -16.53
CA ILE A 196 -7.95 17.71 -16.86
C ILE A 196 -9.15 17.47 -17.78
N HIS A 197 -8.96 16.67 -18.83
CA HIS A 197 -10.02 16.32 -19.78
C HIS A 197 -11.21 15.65 -19.07
N SER A 198 -10.93 14.68 -18.20
CA SER A 198 -11.97 13.96 -17.44
C SER A 198 -12.80 14.91 -16.57
N VAL A 199 -12.16 15.86 -15.89
CA VAL A 199 -12.86 16.83 -15.01
C VAL A 199 -13.67 17.86 -15.80
N VAL A 200 -13.15 18.33 -16.94
CA VAL A 200 -13.82 19.35 -17.78
C VAL A 200 -15.02 18.77 -18.53
N VAL A 201 -14.90 17.53 -19.03
CA VAL A 201 -15.96 16.87 -19.81
C VAL A 201 -17.06 16.31 -18.92
N ALA A 202 -16.77 16.01 -17.65
CA ALA A 202 -17.74 15.46 -16.72
C ALA A 202 -18.95 16.38 -16.52
N LYS A 203 -20.09 15.93 -17.06
CA LYS A 203 -21.42 16.53 -16.86
C LYS A 203 -22.30 15.50 -16.16
N ALA A 204 -22.93 15.89 -15.06
CA ALA A 204 -23.83 15.01 -14.32
C ALA A 204 -25.22 15.62 -14.26
N ILE A 205 -26.23 14.78 -14.43
CA ILE A 205 -27.65 15.14 -14.28
C ILE A 205 -28.23 14.28 -13.18
N TRP A 206 -29.09 14.90 -12.37
CA TRP A 206 -29.88 14.18 -11.38
C TRP A 206 -30.99 13.40 -12.08
N ASP A 207 -30.95 12.08 -11.96
CA ASP A 207 -32.01 11.22 -12.48
C ASP A 207 -33.09 11.02 -11.40
N VAL A 208 -34.33 11.35 -11.78
CA VAL A 208 -35.49 11.30 -10.89
C VAL A 208 -35.92 9.86 -10.65
N ASP A 209 -35.73 8.97 -11.62
CA ASP A 209 -36.24 7.60 -11.56
C ASP A 209 -35.37 6.71 -10.66
N THR A 210 -34.05 6.84 -10.78
CA THR A 210 -33.10 6.08 -9.96
C THR A 210 -32.76 6.76 -8.63
N HIS A 211 -33.18 8.02 -8.43
CA HIS A 211 -32.73 8.88 -7.33
C HIS A 211 -31.19 8.91 -7.20
N THR A 212 -30.49 8.81 -8.34
CA THR A 212 -29.02 8.85 -8.39
C THR A 212 -28.53 9.93 -9.35
N CYS A 213 -27.30 10.37 -9.10
CA CYS A 213 -26.61 11.30 -9.98
C CYS A 213 -25.89 10.50 -11.07
N VAL A 214 -26.33 10.64 -12.32
CA VAL A 214 -25.81 9.86 -13.45
C VAL A 214 -24.93 10.76 -14.32
N LEU A 215 -23.79 10.22 -14.78
CA LEU A 215 -22.86 10.91 -15.66
C LEU A 215 -23.41 10.89 -17.10
N GLN A 216 -23.60 12.07 -17.70
CA GLN A 216 -24.17 12.23 -19.03
C GLN A 216 -23.07 12.21 -20.10
N ASN A 217 -23.27 11.43 -21.17
CA ASN A 217 -22.36 11.28 -22.34
C ASN A 217 -21.03 10.55 -22.08
N SER A 218 -20.94 9.68 -21.08
CA SER A 218 -19.74 8.92 -20.75
C SER A 218 -19.28 7.93 -21.84
N ILE A 219 -20.22 7.42 -22.66
CA ILE A 219 -20.09 6.08 -23.24
C ILE A 219 -19.07 5.99 -24.41
N PRO A 220 -19.05 6.85 -25.45
CA PRO A 220 -18.06 6.69 -26.53
C PRO A 220 -16.81 7.57 -26.39
N ALA A 221 -16.91 8.71 -25.70
CA ALA A 221 -15.83 9.71 -25.70
C ALA A 221 -14.77 9.46 -24.62
N SER A 222 -15.11 8.76 -23.52
CA SER A 222 -14.20 8.56 -22.40
C SER A 222 -13.44 7.23 -22.43
N LEU A 223 -13.99 6.19 -23.08
CA LEU A 223 -13.36 4.88 -23.26
C LEU A 223 -11.91 4.96 -23.79
N PRO A 224 -11.61 5.67 -24.89
CA PRO A 224 -10.23 5.75 -25.39
C PRO A 224 -9.29 6.48 -24.43
N THR A 225 -9.80 7.45 -23.67
CA THR A 225 -9.00 8.19 -22.66
C THR A 225 -8.71 7.31 -21.46
N LEU A 226 -9.71 6.57 -20.97
CA LEU A 226 -9.58 5.60 -19.88
C LEU A 226 -8.61 4.48 -20.26
N SER A 227 -8.79 3.85 -21.43
CA SER A 227 -7.88 2.80 -21.91
C SER A 227 -6.45 3.30 -22.06
N GLY A 228 -6.29 4.55 -22.51
CA GLY A 228 -4.99 5.19 -22.61
C GLY A 228 -4.32 5.35 -21.24
N MET A 229 -5.07 5.75 -20.21
CA MET A 229 -4.53 5.91 -18.85
C MET A 229 -4.06 4.58 -18.26
N PHE A 230 -4.90 3.54 -18.29
CA PHE A 230 -4.51 2.20 -17.79
C PHE A 230 -3.32 1.62 -18.57
N ALA A 231 -3.27 1.81 -19.89
CA ALA A 231 -2.12 1.39 -20.68
C ALA A 231 -0.82 2.12 -20.29
N VAL A 232 -0.92 3.41 -19.96
CA VAL A 232 0.22 4.21 -19.50
C VAL A 232 0.69 3.76 -18.12
N ASP A 233 -0.21 3.50 -17.18
CA ASP A 233 0.13 3.02 -15.84
C ASP A 233 0.74 1.61 -15.90
N ALA A 234 0.15 0.70 -16.66
CA ALA A 234 0.71 -0.62 -16.93
C ALA A 234 2.11 -0.56 -17.56
N LEU A 235 2.33 0.36 -18.51
CA LEU A 235 3.65 0.58 -19.11
C LEU A 235 4.66 1.09 -18.07
N GLN A 236 4.28 2.02 -17.19
CA GLN A 236 5.15 2.50 -16.12
C GLN A 236 5.51 1.39 -15.13
N LEU A 237 4.54 0.58 -14.73
CA LEU A 237 4.76 -0.59 -13.88
C LEU A 237 5.71 -1.60 -14.55
N LEU A 238 5.56 -1.83 -15.86
CA LEU A 238 6.41 -2.72 -16.64
C LEU A 238 7.85 -2.19 -16.77
N VAL A 239 8.03 -0.91 -17.09
CA VAL A 239 9.37 -0.28 -17.15
C VAL A 239 10.09 -0.37 -15.81
N MET A 240 9.35 -0.17 -14.71
CA MET A 240 9.87 -0.34 -13.37
C MET A 240 10.24 -1.80 -13.08
N LEU A 241 9.38 -2.75 -13.43
CA LEU A 241 9.60 -4.18 -13.23
C LEU A 241 10.80 -4.70 -14.03
N VAL A 242 10.93 -4.29 -15.30
CA VAL A 242 12.05 -4.63 -16.18
C VAL A 242 13.35 -4.00 -15.66
N GLY A 243 13.30 -2.74 -15.22
CA GLY A 243 14.45 -2.09 -14.59
C GLY A 243 14.95 -2.86 -13.38
N LEU A 244 14.04 -3.29 -12.52
CA LEU A 244 14.34 -4.14 -11.38
C LEU A 244 14.91 -5.49 -11.86
N TYR A 245 14.23 -6.19 -12.78
CA TYR A 245 14.67 -7.48 -13.34
C TYR A 245 16.09 -7.46 -13.90
N ARG A 246 16.42 -6.43 -14.68
CA ARG A 246 17.74 -6.26 -15.28
C ARG A 246 18.82 -5.97 -14.22
N TRP A 247 18.50 -5.16 -13.22
CA TRP A 247 19.46 -4.78 -12.18
C TRP A 247 19.73 -5.90 -11.17
N ARG A 248 18.94 -6.99 -11.20
CA ARG A 248 19.11 -8.19 -10.35
C ARG A 248 20.51 -8.79 -10.45
N ASN A 249 21.06 -8.82 -11.64
CA ASN A 249 22.31 -9.53 -11.94
C ASN A 249 23.56 -8.70 -11.59
N ALA A 250 23.41 -7.40 -11.32
CA ALA A 250 24.52 -6.47 -11.19
C ALA A 250 25.03 -6.25 -9.74
N HIS A 251 24.19 -6.46 -8.71
CA HIS A 251 24.56 -6.13 -7.32
C HIS A 251 24.20 -7.21 -6.29
N GLY A 252 25.22 -7.80 -5.65
CA GLY A 252 25.10 -8.79 -4.56
C GLY A 252 24.91 -8.22 -3.15
N SER A 253 24.56 -6.94 -2.98
CA SER A 253 24.50 -6.30 -1.66
C SER A 253 23.25 -6.68 -0.85
N GLY A 254 23.34 -6.75 0.48
CA GLY A 254 22.20 -7.08 1.35
C GLY A 254 21.03 -6.09 1.28
N VAL A 255 21.33 -4.83 0.95
CA VAL A 255 20.37 -3.75 0.68
C VAL A 255 19.41 -4.15 -0.44
N TRP A 256 20.00 -4.70 -1.51
CA TRP A 256 19.31 -5.09 -2.73
C TRP A 256 18.30 -6.19 -2.47
N LYS A 257 18.66 -7.20 -1.66
CA LYS A 257 17.75 -8.30 -1.29
C LYS A 257 16.50 -7.82 -0.54
N LEU A 258 16.62 -6.76 0.26
CA LEU A 258 15.49 -6.17 0.99
C LEU A 258 14.56 -5.40 0.05
N LEU A 259 15.11 -4.52 -0.79
CA LEU A 259 14.35 -3.80 -1.82
C LEU A 259 13.64 -4.78 -2.77
N TRP A 260 14.32 -5.86 -3.14
CA TRP A 260 13.78 -6.87 -4.04
C TRP A 260 12.56 -7.55 -3.43
N LYS A 261 12.67 -8.10 -2.22
CA LYS A 261 11.58 -8.89 -1.63
C LYS A 261 10.36 -8.05 -1.29
N GLN A 262 10.57 -6.84 -0.78
CA GLN A 262 9.46 -5.99 -0.33
C GLN A 262 8.86 -5.21 -1.49
N GLY A 263 9.69 -4.58 -2.35
CA GLY A 263 9.21 -3.78 -3.47
C GLY A 263 8.57 -4.59 -4.59
N LEU A 264 9.15 -5.75 -4.95
CA LEU A 264 8.61 -6.60 -6.02
C LEU A 264 7.24 -7.17 -5.68
N LEU A 265 6.99 -7.51 -4.41
CA LEU A 265 5.70 -8.05 -3.99
C LEU A 265 4.58 -7.02 -4.18
N TRP A 266 4.81 -5.77 -3.76
CA TRP A 266 3.85 -4.68 -3.94
C TRP A 266 3.67 -4.31 -5.41
N LEU A 267 4.76 -4.31 -6.19
CA LEU A 267 4.71 -4.02 -7.62
C LEU A 267 3.94 -5.11 -8.39
N ALA A 268 4.19 -6.39 -8.07
CA ALA A 268 3.47 -7.51 -8.65
C ALA A 268 1.99 -7.50 -8.25
N LEU A 269 1.68 -7.10 -7.01
CA LEU A 269 0.30 -6.94 -6.55
C LEU A 269 -0.43 -5.83 -7.31
N ALA A 270 0.22 -4.69 -7.55
CA ALA A 270 -0.34 -3.61 -8.37
C ALA A 270 -0.58 -4.06 -9.82
N ALA A 271 0.42 -4.69 -10.44
CA ALA A 271 0.28 -5.23 -11.80
C ALA A 271 -0.84 -6.28 -11.90
N ALA A 272 -0.97 -7.17 -10.91
CA ALA A 272 -2.03 -8.16 -10.88
C ALA A 272 -3.44 -7.55 -10.68
N ALA A 273 -3.53 -6.35 -10.11
CA ALA A 273 -4.79 -5.63 -9.95
C ALA A 273 -5.20 -4.87 -11.22
N GLU A 274 -4.24 -4.39 -12.02
CA GLU A 274 -4.54 -3.69 -13.29
C GLU A 274 -4.95 -4.64 -14.43
N LEU A 275 -4.35 -5.83 -14.50
CA LEU A 275 -4.61 -6.77 -15.60
C LEU A 275 -6.11 -7.10 -15.79
N PRO A 276 -6.88 -7.41 -14.73
CA PRO A 276 -8.33 -7.64 -14.86
C PRO A 276 -9.08 -6.44 -15.42
N THR A 277 -8.72 -5.22 -15.01
CA THR A 277 -9.36 -3.99 -15.49
C THR A 277 -9.16 -3.81 -16.99
N ILE A 278 -7.93 -4.01 -17.47
CA ILE A 278 -7.60 -3.91 -18.90
C ILE A 278 -8.38 -4.95 -19.70
N ILE A 279 -8.44 -6.21 -19.22
CA ILE A 279 -9.16 -7.29 -19.91
C ILE A 279 -10.65 -6.95 -20.04
N ILE A 280 -11.27 -6.49 -18.96
CA ILE A 280 -12.70 -6.15 -18.94
C ILE A 280 -12.98 -4.93 -19.82
N LEU A 281 -12.08 -3.95 -19.83
CA LEU A 281 -12.17 -2.78 -20.69
C LEU A 281 -12.09 -3.17 -22.17
N THR A 282 -11.19 -4.09 -22.55
CA THR A 282 -11.10 -4.58 -23.93
C THR A 282 -12.30 -5.40 -24.36
N LEU A 283 -13.00 -6.03 -23.41
CA LEU A 283 -14.19 -6.83 -23.69
C LEU A 283 -15.46 -5.96 -23.83
N ASN A 284 -15.35 -4.64 -23.62
CA ASN A 284 -16.44 -3.67 -23.70
C ASN A 284 -17.68 -4.10 -22.87
N VAL A 285 -17.42 -4.63 -21.67
CA VAL A 285 -18.44 -5.01 -20.70
C VAL A 285 -18.94 -3.76 -19.98
N ASP A 286 -20.21 -3.77 -19.53
CA ASP A 286 -20.93 -2.66 -18.92
C ASP A 286 -20.07 -1.70 -18.07
N ASP A 287 -20.26 -0.40 -18.28
CA ASP A 287 -19.52 0.69 -17.61
C ASP A 287 -19.55 0.60 -16.08
N ALA A 288 -20.66 0.09 -15.53
CA ALA A 288 -20.82 -0.09 -14.09
C ALA A 288 -19.80 -1.09 -13.51
N LEU A 289 -19.47 -2.15 -14.25
CA LEU A 289 -18.50 -3.16 -13.81
C LEU A 289 -17.09 -2.57 -13.77
N HIS A 290 -16.73 -1.80 -14.79
CA HIS A 290 -15.46 -1.09 -14.87
C HIS A 290 -15.27 -0.14 -13.68
N GLN A 291 -16.28 0.67 -13.37
CA GLN A 291 -16.23 1.63 -12.26
C GLN A 291 -16.06 0.95 -10.89
N LEU A 292 -16.66 -0.23 -10.69
CA LEU A 292 -16.51 -1.01 -9.47
C LEU A 292 -15.12 -1.62 -9.31
N LEU A 293 -14.49 -2.06 -10.41
CA LEU A 293 -13.12 -2.62 -10.39
C LEU A 293 -12.02 -1.56 -10.31
N GLN A 294 -12.29 -0.36 -10.82
CA GLN A 294 -11.37 0.77 -10.72
C GLN A 294 -11.09 1.16 -9.26
N THR A 295 -12.07 1.03 -8.36
CA THR A 295 -11.89 1.40 -6.96
C THR A 295 -10.81 0.58 -6.23
N PRO A 296 -10.89 -0.77 -6.18
CA PRO A 296 -9.85 -1.58 -5.54
C PRO A 296 -8.49 -1.44 -6.24
N GLU A 297 -8.48 -1.27 -7.56
CA GLU A 297 -7.25 -1.03 -8.33
C GLU A 297 -6.52 0.23 -7.85
N VAL A 298 -7.21 1.38 -7.82
CA VAL A 298 -6.63 2.65 -7.36
C VAL A 298 -6.13 2.55 -5.91
N ILE A 299 -6.87 1.87 -5.04
CA ILE A 299 -6.47 1.62 -3.65
C ILE A 299 -5.19 0.80 -3.59
N ILE A 300 -5.11 -0.31 -4.35
CA ILE A 300 -3.94 -1.20 -4.36
C ILE A 300 -2.72 -0.47 -4.92
N LEU A 301 -2.88 0.28 -6.01
CA LEU A 301 -1.81 1.05 -6.63
C LEU A 301 -1.24 2.10 -5.66
N ALA A 302 -2.11 2.86 -4.99
CA ALA A 302 -1.69 3.85 -3.99
C ALA A 302 -1.00 3.18 -2.79
N LEU A 303 -1.51 2.06 -2.29
CA LEU A 303 -0.87 1.29 -1.22
C LEU A 303 0.50 0.76 -1.63
N ALA A 304 0.65 0.26 -2.86
CA ALA A 304 1.91 -0.24 -3.37
C ALA A 304 2.95 0.89 -3.47
N ALA A 305 2.59 2.02 -4.08
CA ALA A 305 3.50 3.16 -4.24
C ALA A 305 3.95 3.75 -2.89
N THR A 306 3.01 3.95 -1.97
CA THR A 306 3.28 4.53 -0.65
C THR A 306 4.06 3.58 0.26
N ASN A 307 3.73 2.28 0.30
CA ASN A 307 4.51 1.31 1.08
C ASN A 307 5.93 1.16 0.55
N MET A 308 6.07 1.12 -0.77
CA MET A 308 7.38 1.16 -1.38
C MET A 308 8.11 2.45 -0.94
N TYR A 309 7.44 3.61 -0.92
CA TYR A 309 8.03 4.92 -0.52
C TYR A 309 8.62 4.86 0.88
N ARG A 310 7.82 4.40 1.85
CA ARG A 310 8.26 4.27 3.25
C ARG A 310 9.41 3.28 3.41
N ALA A 311 9.35 2.12 2.74
CA ALA A 311 10.40 1.11 2.84
C ALA A 311 11.78 1.66 2.42
N LEU A 312 11.80 2.54 1.42
CA LEU A 312 13.04 3.21 1.00
C LEU A 312 13.48 4.31 1.98
N ALA A 313 12.53 5.07 2.52
CA ALA A 313 12.83 6.16 3.44
C ALA A 313 13.40 5.66 4.78
N ASP A 314 12.95 4.49 5.24
CA ASP A 314 13.48 3.86 6.46
C ASP A 314 14.87 3.23 6.26
N TYR A 315 15.29 2.99 5.01
CA TYR A 315 16.62 2.45 4.70
C TYR A 315 17.77 3.50 4.76
N SER A 316 17.53 4.68 5.32
CA SER A 316 18.54 5.76 5.35
C SER A 316 19.87 5.32 6.00
N PRO A 317 21.03 5.65 5.42
CA PRO A 317 22.35 5.08 5.73
C PRO A 317 22.93 5.34 7.12
N ALA A 318 22.16 5.92 8.04
CA ALA A 318 22.52 5.98 9.45
C ALA A 318 22.68 4.56 10.05
N ASP A 319 21.91 3.57 9.57
CA ASP A 319 21.97 2.19 10.07
C ASP A 319 23.15 1.39 9.49
N SER A 320 23.64 1.75 8.29
CA SER A 320 24.83 1.11 7.68
C SER A 320 26.15 1.46 8.36
N ARG A 321 26.19 2.51 9.19
CA ARG A 321 27.39 2.89 9.97
C ARG A 321 27.62 2.03 11.22
N CYS A 322 26.66 1.17 11.59
CA CYS A 322 26.78 0.28 12.74
C CYS A 322 26.97 -1.20 12.36
N ARG A 323 27.48 -1.51 11.16
CA ARG A 323 27.95 -2.89 10.89
C ARG A 323 29.33 -3.09 11.50
N PRO A 324 29.53 -4.10 12.37
CA PRO A 324 30.86 -4.43 12.85
C PRO A 324 31.76 -4.80 11.64
N PRO A 325 33.03 -4.35 11.63
CA PRO A 325 33.96 -4.72 10.57
C PRO A 325 34.17 -6.24 10.54
N PRO A 326 34.56 -6.81 9.39
CA PRO A 326 34.88 -8.23 9.29
C PRO A 326 36.04 -8.60 10.25
N PRO A 327 36.05 -9.82 10.81
CA PRO A 327 36.93 -10.25 11.91
C PRO A 327 38.45 -10.30 11.60
N ASN A 328 38.90 -9.80 10.45
CA ASN A 328 40.30 -9.90 10.01
C ASN A 328 41.05 -8.56 10.01
N ALA A 329 40.49 -7.48 10.56
CA ALA A 329 41.26 -6.27 10.86
C ALA A 329 41.83 -6.39 12.27
N GLY A 330 43.15 -6.53 12.40
CA GLY A 330 43.89 -6.74 13.66
C GLY A 330 43.87 -5.57 14.66
N HIS A 331 42.78 -4.82 14.72
CA HIS A 331 42.55 -3.77 15.70
C HIS A 331 41.05 -3.69 16.01
N ILE A 332 40.67 -4.06 17.24
CA ILE A 332 39.28 -3.98 17.71
C ILE A 332 39.05 -2.55 18.20
N GLU A 333 38.54 -1.67 17.33
CA GLU A 333 37.95 -0.40 17.78
C GLU A 333 36.51 -0.65 18.24
N LEU A 334 36.29 -0.61 19.55
CA LEU A 334 34.96 -0.64 20.16
C LEU A 334 34.24 0.71 19.91
N GLY A 335 33.73 0.89 18.70
CA GLY A 335 32.79 1.97 18.41
C GLY A 335 31.46 1.70 19.10
N VAL A 336 31.20 2.36 20.23
CA VAL A 336 29.88 2.32 20.90
C VAL A 336 28.88 3.05 20.00
N CYS A 337 28.22 2.32 19.09
CA CYS A 337 27.03 2.82 18.40
C CYS A 337 25.90 2.97 19.43
N ARG A 338 25.83 4.15 20.07
CA ARG A 338 24.75 4.48 21.01
C ARG A 338 23.45 4.58 20.23
N ARG A 339 22.70 3.48 20.19
CA ARG A 339 21.32 3.44 19.71
C ARG A 339 20.50 4.34 20.64
N THR A 340 20.34 5.61 20.30
CA THR A 340 19.41 6.49 21.00
C THR A 340 17.99 6.03 20.67
N SER A 341 17.56 4.99 21.38
CA SER A 341 16.16 4.67 21.54
C SER A 341 15.50 5.91 22.12
N SER A 342 14.75 6.62 21.29
CA SER A 342 13.99 7.81 21.69
C SER A 342 12.84 7.38 22.60
N ARG A 343 13.18 7.08 23.85
CA ARG A 343 12.28 7.12 25.00
C ARG A 343 13.06 7.68 26.18
N ALA A 344 12.58 8.85 26.60
CA ALA A 344 12.76 9.50 27.89
C ALA A 344 14.07 10.26 28.18
N PHE A 345 13.81 11.52 28.53
CA PHE A 345 14.46 12.33 29.56
C PHE A 345 15.68 13.18 29.18
N ARG A 346 15.46 14.50 29.26
CA ARG A 346 16.48 15.54 29.33
C ARG A 346 17.45 15.19 30.47
N SER A 347 18.72 15.02 30.16
CA SER A 347 19.79 15.31 31.09
C SER A 347 20.95 15.90 30.29
N ILE A 348 21.29 17.13 30.65
CA ILE A 348 22.47 17.85 30.19
C ILE A 348 23.68 17.08 30.69
N SER A 349 24.51 16.55 29.80
CA SER A 349 25.80 15.99 30.21
C SER A 349 26.86 16.25 29.16
N HIS A 350 27.82 17.07 29.59
CA HIS A 350 29.06 17.43 28.93
C HIS A 350 29.82 16.17 28.52
N SER A 351 29.98 15.93 27.21
CA SER A 351 30.75 14.79 26.71
C SER A 351 32.23 15.16 26.65
N GLN A 352 32.98 14.79 27.68
CA GLN A 352 34.44 14.75 27.64
C GLN A 352 34.83 13.38 27.07
N ALA A 353 35.61 13.37 25.99
CA ALA A 353 36.13 12.15 25.39
C ALA A 353 37.20 11.55 26.32
N VAL A 354 36.84 10.53 27.08
CA VAL A 354 37.81 9.75 27.87
C VAL A 354 38.48 8.74 26.94
N LYS A 355 39.74 9.00 26.61
CA LYS A 355 40.61 8.07 25.88
C LYS A 355 41.04 6.97 26.85
N ILE A 356 40.45 5.79 26.74
CA ILE A 356 40.88 4.60 27.51
C ILE A 356 41.92 3.88 26.65
N GLU A 357 43.18 3.97 27.05
CA GLU A 357 44.30 3.29 26.39
C GLU A 357 44.56 1.99 27.15
N ILE A 358 44.15 0.85 26.57
CA ILE A 358 44.40 -0.47 27.16
C ILE A 358 45.79 -0.91 26.68
N ARG A 359 46.80 -0.76 27.54
CA ARG A 359 48.13 -1.32 27.33
C ARG A 359 48.13 -2.77 27.81
N VAL A 360 48.20 -3.72 26.88
CA VAL A 360 48.41 -5.14 27.18
C VAL A 360 49.92 -5.34 27.37
N GLU A 361 50.36 -5.46 28.61
CA GLU A 361 51.73 -5.88 28.91
C GLU A 361 51.84 -7.39 28.66
N HIS A 362 52.73 -7.75 27.72
CA HIS A 362 53.08 -9.12 27.44
C HIS A 362 54.25 -9.49 28.34
N GLU A 363 53.97 -10.13 29.48
CA GLU A 363 55.03 -10.77 30.27
C GLU A 363 55.72 -11.83 29.41
N ARG A 364 57.02 -11.65 29.17
CA ARG A 364 57.93 -12.72 28.75
C ARG A 364 58.72 -13.10 29.99
N GLU A 365 58.25 -14.11 30.70
CA GLU A 365 59.03 -14.70 31.79
C GLU A 365 60.21 -15.51 31.24
N PHE A 366 61.30 -15.34 31.97
CA PHE A 366 62.64 -15.84 31.73
C PHE A 366 62.74 -17.36 31.86
N ALA A 367 63.37 -18.00 30.87
CA ALA A 367 64.01 -19.29 31.07
C ALA A 367 65.44 -19.20 30.53
N ASN A 368 66.36 -18.69 31.36
CA ASN A 368 67.79 -18.93 31.19
C ASN A 368 68.50 -18.81 32.54
N ALA A 369 68.55 -19.92 33.26
CA ALA A 369 69.52 -20.18 34.32
C ALA A 369 69.60 -21.69 34.54
N GLY A 370 70.72 -22.32 34.17
CA GLY A 370 71.00 -23.70 34.57
C GLY A 370 71.94 -24.46 33.66
N SER A 371 73.25 -24.29 33.94
CA SER A 371 74.31 -25.30 33.81
C SER A 371 74.97 -25.52 32.45
#